data_AF-G2TKP3-F1
#
_entry.id   AF-G2TKP3-F1
#
_cell.length_a   1.000
_cell.length_b   1.000
_cell.length_c   1.000
_cell.angle_alpha   90.00
_cell.angle_beta   90.00
_cell.angle_gamma   90.00
#
_symmetry.space_group_name_H-M   'P 1'
#
loop_
_entity.id
_entity.type
_entity.pdbx_description
1 polymer ?
#
loop_
_entity_poly.entity_id
_entity_poly.type
_entity_poly.pdbx_seq_one_letter_code
_entity_poly.pdbx_strand_id
1 'polypeptide(L)'
;MIDQNCQYNQLPKELDSVFSELEMKKHLRHAGIKKSFGFSCSYLFQLVFCLIFQHKNWFSLLESKKADQFPAKDAVYRFLNQSTFNWRQFLLLLSTFTIRKVERLTDKSRPKVFIVDDSSFYRNRSQKVELLARCFDHASLKMRFYKGFRMLTLGWSDGYTFMPIDFSLLSSKKAQINGISEQIDKRTCGYKRRKNALQSEPEQIPSMLKRALASGINASYVLMDSWFTLPPLVKAIVEQGLDVIGMVKETKQRYNVDGKLVSLKQLYRLAQPLQSKKGILRSIRTVMANGTPVKVIFVQNRNKKSEWLALLSTDCTLSEQEIVRIYGMRWDIEVFFKTTKSLLKLEKELQSRSYDGLISHTTIVFARFIVLSWQNRCNTDQRTIGRLFYELCDEVNELDWAVALQQLIELLQDALKQTNKRFKKLIQSQLEQWISGLPSYIKAYLPISLCES
;
A
#
# COMPACT_ATOMS: atom_id res chain seq x y z
N MET A 1 3.85 23.84 -27.91
CA MET A 1 2.72 23.10 -27.32
C MET A 1 2.41 22.00 -28.30
N ILE A 2 2.71 20.75 -27.96
CA ILE A 2 2.21 19.62 -28.76
C ILE A 2 0.88 19.28 -28.12
N ASP A 3 -0.21 19.61 -28.81
CA ASP A 3 -1.54 19.13 -28.49
C ASP A 3 -1.56 17.61 -28.65
N GLN A 4 -1.18 16.91 -27.58
CA GLN A 4 -1.37 15.47 -27.46
C GLN A 4 -2.82 15.22 -27.03
N ASN A 5 -3.76 15.37 -27.95
CA ASN A 5 -5.01 14.63 -27.89
C ASN A 5 -4.69 13.14 -28.16
N CYS A 6 -4.11 12.47 -27.17
CA CYS A 6 -3.93 11.01 -27.19
C CYS A 6 -5.28 10.34 -26.93
N GLN A 7 -6.07 10.15 -27.98
CA GLN A 7 -7.34 9.41 -27.94
C GLN A 7 -7.21 7.93 -27.50
N TYR A 8 -6.00 7.38 -27.36
CA TYR A 8 -5.76 5.98 -26.97
C TYR A 8 -5.28 5.77 -25.51
N ASN A 9 -5.31 6.81 -24.66
CA ASN A 9 -4.73 6.78 -23.30
C ASN A 9 -5.75 7.11 -22.20
N GLN A 10 -6.97 6.61 -22.31
CA GLN A 10 -7.96 6.78 -21.25
C GLN A 10 -7.68 5.77 -20.13
N LEU A 11 -7.64 6.24 -18.87
CA LEU A 11 -7.88 5.33 -17.77
C LEU A 11 -9.29 4.75 -17.97
N PRO A 12 -9.58 3.55 -17.47
CA PRO A 12 -10.97 3.16 -17.25
C PRO A 12 -11.72 4.30 -16.57
N LYS A 13 -12.97 4.54 -16.97
CA LYS A 13 -13.74 5.70 -16.49
C LYS A 13 -13.81 5.69 -14.96
N GLU A 14 -13.85 4.50 -14.36
CA GLU A 14 -13.81 4.35 -12.90
C GLU A 14 -12.48 4.83 -12.31
N LEU A 15 -11.34 4.46 -12.89
CA LEU A 15 -10.04 4.90 -12.38
C LEU A 15 -9.79 6.40 -12.61
N ASP A 16 -10.22 6.98 -13.75
CA ASP A 16 -10.12 8.42 -13.99
C ASP A 16 -10.95 9.22 -12.97
N SER A 17 -12.16 8.73 -12.69
CA SER A 17 -13.04 9.28 -11.66
C SER A 17 -12.37 9.23 -10.29
N VAL A 18 -11.85 8.06 -9.88
CA VAL A 18 -11.20 7.90 -8.56
C VAL A 18 -9.90 8.72 -8.44
N PHE A 19 -9.10 8.84 -9.51
CA PHE A 19 -7.90 9.68 -9.51
C PHE A 19 -8.23 11.16 -9.29
N SER A 20 -9.31 11.61 -9.90
CA SER A 20 -9.82 12.98 -9.76
C SER A 20 -10.40 13.18 -8.36
N GLU A 21 -11.21 12.23 -7.90
CA GLU A 21 -11.85 12.23 -6.59
C GLU A 21 -10.84 12.25 -5.43
N LEU A 22 -9.73 11.53 -5.56
CA LEU A 22 -8.64 11.46 -4.58
C LEU A 22 -7.54 12.52 -4.82
N GLU A 23 -7.78 13.49 -5.70
CA GLU A 23 -6.88 14.61 -6.00
C GLU A 23 -5.42 14.19 -6.30
N MET A 24 -5.20 13.03 -6.95
CA MET A 24 -3.89 12.41 -7.12
C MET A 24 -2.84 13.38 -7.70
N LYS A 25 -3.24 14.13 -8.74
CA LYS A 25 -2.36 15.12 -9.42
C LYS A 25 -1.92 16.25 -8.48
N LYS A 26 -2.79 16.69 -7.57
CA LYS A 26 -2.52 17.76 -6.60
C LYS A 26 -1.51 17.28 -5.56
N HIS A 27 -1.67 16.07 -5.05
CA HIS A 27 -0.73 15.48 -4.08
C HIS A 27 0.67 15.28 -4.68
N LEU A 28 0.77 14.84 -5.94
CA LEU A 28 2.06 14.74 -6.65
C LEU A 28 2.76 16.11 -6.71
N ARG A 29 2.04 17.17 -7.11
CA ARG A 29 2.59 18.54 -7.21
C ARG A 29 3.04 19.08 -5.85
N HIS A 30 2.24 18.91 -4.80
CA HIS A 30 2.56 19.36 -3.44
C HIS A 30 3.75 18.59 -2.84
N ALA A 31 3.99 17.35 -3.28
CA ALA A 31 5.16 16.58 -2.91
C ALA A 31 6.43 16.93 -3.73
N GLY A 32 6.38 17.98 -4.55
CA GLY A 32 7.49 18.39 -5.40
C GLY A 32 7.77 17.43 -6.57
N ILE A 33 6.82 16.56 -6.92
CA ILE A 33 6.93 15.62 -8.04
C ILE A 33 6.42 16.34 -9.31
N LYS A 34 7.26 17.26 -9.79
CA LYS A 34 7.00 18.09 -10.96
C LYS A 34 8.25 18.22 -11.83
N LYS A 35 8.05 18.41 -13.13
CA LYS A 35 9.11 18.69 -14.12
C LYS A 35 8.67 19.76 -15.09
N SER A 36 9.64 20.46 -15.68
CA SER A 36 9.43 21.57 -16.60
C SER A 36 9.39 21.15 -18.08
N PHE A 37 9.92 19.98 -18.44
CA PHE A 37 10.07 19.57 -19.84
C PHE A 37 9.75 18.08 -20.08
N GLY A 38 9.15 17.80 -21.25
CA GLY A 38 8.86 16.49 -21.88
C GLY A 38 8.03 15.52 -21.04
N PHE A 39 6.85 15.04 -21.47
CA PHE A 39 5.86 14.28 -20.65
C PHE A 39 5.53 14.92 -19.29
N SER A 40 4.35 14.72 -18.72
CA SER A 40 4.08 15.21 -17.35
C SER A 40 4.43 14.14 -16.30
N CYS A 41 4.73 14.56 -15.06
CA CYS A 41 4.91 13.62 -13.94
C CYS A 41 3.62 12.87 -13.64
N SER A 42 2.47 13.52 -13.77
CA SER A 42 1.16 12.89 -13.61
C SER A 42 0.92 11.79 -14.65
N TYR A 43 1.28 12.05 -15.92
CA TYR A 43 1.19 11.05 -16.97
C TYR A 43 2.11 9.86 -16.72
N LEU A 44 3.38 10.09 -16.40
CA LEU A 44 4.32 9.00 -16.10
C LEU A 44 3.90 8.19 -14.86
N PHE A 45 3.37 8.86 -13.84
CA PHE A 45 2.81 8.20 -12.65
C PHE A 45 1.63 7.31 -13.03
N GLN A 46 0.65 7.85 -13.77
CA GLN A 46 -0.53 7.12 -14.23
C GLN A 46 -0.15 5.92 -15.09
N LEU A 47 0.78 6.11 -16.03
CA LEU A 47 1.30 5.04 -16.87
C LEU A 47 1.85 3.88 -16.04
N VAL A 48 2.76 4.17 -15.09
CA VAL A 48 3.31 3.13 -14.22
C VAL A 48 2.21 2.54 -13.34
N PHE A 49 1.32 3.36 -12.77
CA PHE A 49 0.21 2.91 -11.95
C PHE A 49 -0.66 1.87 -12.67
N CYS A 50 -0.96 2.07 -13.97
CA CYS A 50 -1.86 1.22 -14.75
C CYS A 50 -1.27 -0.09 -15.24
N LEU A 51 0.06 -0.22 -15.33
CA LEU A 51 0.71 -1.40 -15.91
C LEU A 51 0.19 -2.72 -15.33
N ILE A 52 -0.05 -2.74 -14.02
CA ILE A 52 -0.49 -3.95 -13.35
C ILE A 52 -1.89 -4.42 -13.78
N PHE A 53 -2.81 -3.48 -14.03
CA PHE A 53 -4.19 -3.78 -14.40
C PHE A 53 -4.30 -4.24 -15.85
N GLN A 54 -3.34 -3.86 -16.70
CA GLN A 54 -3.19 -4.36 -18.07
C GLN A 54 -2.54 -5.75 -18.14
N HIS A 55 -2.17 -6.35 -17.00
CA HIS A 55 -1.33 -7.54 -16.90
C HIS A 55 0.03 -7.44 -17.65
N LYS A 56 0.44 -6.24 -18.07
CA LYS A 56 1.69 -6.00 -18.80
C LYS A 56 2.79 -5.59 -17.83
N ASN A 57 4.04 -5.90 -18.18
CA ASN A 57 5.20 -5.24 -17.59
C ASN A 57 5.74 -4.21 -18.60
N TRP A 58 6.55 -3.27 -18.13
CA TRP A 58 7.05 -2.18 -18.97
C TRP A 58 7.83 -2.67 -20.20
N PHE A 59 8.57 -3.76 -20.08
CA PHE A 59 9.32 -4.35 -21.19
C PHE A 59 8.37 -4.89 -22.26
N SER A 60 7.38 -5.70 -21.87
CA SER A 60 6.37 -6.22 -22.80
C SER A 60 5.51 -5.13 -23.44
N LEU A 61 5.30 -3.99 -22.77
CA LEU A 61 4.61 -2.85 -23.37
C LEU A 61 5.43 -2.21 -24.49
N LEU A 62 6.75 -2.05 -24.27
CA LEU A 62 7.67 -1.49 -25.26
C LEU A 62 8.01 -2.44 -26.41
N GLU A 63 7.82 -3.75 -26.26
CA GLU A 63 7.93 -4.71 -27.37
C GLU A 63 6.63 -4.84 -28.17
N SER A 64 5.56 -4.18 -27.75
CA SER A 64 4.28 -4.23 -28.46
C SER A 64 4.28 -3.36 -29.71
N LYS A 65 3.36 -3.63 -30.64
CA LYS A 65 3.13 -2.81 -31.84
C LYS A 65 2.74 -1.35 -31.53
N LYS A 66 2.42 -1.01 -30.27
CA LYS A 66 2.07 0.33 -29.81
C LYS A 66 3.26 1.06 -29.15
N ALA A 67 4.49 0.53 -29.25
CA ALA A 67 5.67 1.07 -28.56
C ALA A 67 5.90 2.57 -28.80
N ASP A 68 5.73 3.03 -30.04
CA ASP A 68 5.95 4.43 -30.45
C ASP A 68 4.94 5.41 -29.81
N GLN A 69 3.85 4.90 -29.23
CA GLN A 69 2.84 5.70 -28.54
C GLN A 69 3.17 5.94 -27.06
N PHE A 70 4.22 5.30 -26.54
CA PHE A 70 4.62 5.38 -25.14
C PHE A 70 5.97 6.09 -24.96
N PRO A 71 6.23 6.69 -23.79
CA PRO A 71 7.54 7.19 -23.45
C PRO A 71 8.61 6.12 -23.62
N ALA A 72 9.78 6.53 -24.08
CA ALA A 72 10.95 5.66 -24.04
C ALA A 72 11.30 5.28 -22.58
N LYS A 73 12.01 4.15 -22.46
CA LYS A 73 12.38 3.52 -21.18
C LYS A 73 13.07 4.50 -20.23
N ASP A 74 13.98 5.31 -20.76
CA ASP A 74 14.75 6.30 -20.03
C ASP A 74 13.88 7.38 -19.37
N ALA A 75 12.76 7.79 -19.99
CA ALA A 75 11.85 8.76 -19.41
C ALA A 75 11.19 8.23 -18.11
N VAL A 76 10.78 6.96 -18.11
CA VAL A 76 10.20 6.30 -16.93
C VAL A 76 11.25 6.11 -15.83
N TYR A 77 12.45 5.61 -16.16
CA TYR A 77 13.49 5.43 -15.15
C TYR A 77 14.00 6.74 -14.58
N ARG A 78 14.14 7.80 -15.39
CA ARG A 78 14.50 9.14 -14.89
C ARG A 78 13.45 9.66 -13.90
N PHE A 79 12.16 9.44 -14.19
CA PHE A 79 11.07 9.81 -13.28
C PHE A 79 11.12 9.05 -11.95
N LEU A 80 11.26 7.72 -12.00
CA LEU A 80 11.29 6.88 -10.80
C LEU A 80 12.54 7.10 -9.95
N ASN A 81 13.70 7.31 -10.58
CA ASN A 81 14.97 7.42 -9.88
C ASN A 81 15.29 8.85 -9.38
N GLN A 82 14.39 9.81 -9.55
CA GLN A 82 14.65 11.21 -9.19
C GLN A 82 14.74 11.40 -7.66
N SER A 83 15.94 11.69 -7.16
CA SER A 83 16.24 11.81 -5.72
C SER A 83 15.62 13.04 -5.04
N THR A 84 15.20 14.06 -5.81
CA THR A 84 14.54 15.28 -5.30
C THR A 84 13.03 15.10 -5.09
N PHE A 85 12.41 14.07 -5.66
CA PHE A 85 10.97 13.84 -5.56
C PHE A 85 10.58 13.29 -4.19
N ASN A 86 9.66 13.97 -3.50
CA ASN A 86 9.30 13.63 -2.13
C ASN A 86 8.18 12.57 -2.05
N TRP A 87 8.47 11.34 -2.48
CA TRP A 87 7.53 10.22 -2.46
C TRP A 87 6.90 9.93 -1.08
N ARG A 88 7.65 10.12 0.02
CA ARG A 88 7.08 10.01 1.39
C ARG A 88 5.99 11.05 1.62
N GLN A 89 6.23 12.31 1.23
CA GLN A 89 5.23 13.36 1.35
C GLN A 89 4.02 13.09 0.46
N PHE A 90 4.23 12.58 -0.75
CA PHE A 90 3.12 12.20 -1.63
C PHE A 90 2.23 11.14 -0.98
N LEU A 91 2.82 10.06 -0.46
CA LEU A 91 2.07 9.02 0.25
C LEU A 91 1.30 9.60 1.44
N LEU A 92 1.99 10.34 2.31
CA LEU A 92 1.37 10.93 3.50
C LEU A 92 0.20 11.84 3.16
N LEU A 93 0.33 12.68 2.13
CA LEU A 93 -0.74 13.57 1.67
C LEU A 93 -1.94 12.80 1.11
N LEU A 94 -1.70 11.82 0.23
CA LEU A 94 -2.74 10.97 -0.33
C LEU A 94 -3.48 10.21 0.76
N SER A 95 -2.74 9.53 1.65
CA SER A 95 -3.33 8.75 2.75
C SER A 95 -4.11 9.64 3.71
N THR A 96 -3.58 10.79 4.09
CA THR A 96 -4.29 11.74 4.97
C THR A 96 -5.61 12.20 4.33
N PHE A 97 -5.58 12.54 3.04
CA PHE A 97 -6.77 12.98 2.32
C PHE A 97 -7.82 11.87 2.26
N THR A 98 -7.43 10.66 1.86
CA THR A 98 -8.35 9.51 1.78
C THR A 98 -8.89 9.12 3.15
N ILE A 99 -8.06 9.12 4.21
CA ILE A 99 -8.50 8.84 5.58
C ILE A 99 -9.60 9.82 6.00
N ARG A 100 -9.46 11.12 5.73
CA ARG A 100 -10.51 12.10 6.05
C ARG A 100 -11.83 11.83 5.33
N LYS A 101 -11.79 11.24 4.12
CA LYS A 101 -13.01 10.81 3.43
C LYS A 101 -13.61 9.56 4.08
N VAL A 102 -12.78 8.57 4.40
CA VAL A 102 -13.20 7.34 5.10
C VAL A 102 -13.79 7.65 6.47
N GLU A 103 -13.19 8.54 7.24
CA GLU A 103 -13.64 8.92 8.58
C GLU A 103 -15.06 9.50 8.59
N ARG A 104 -15.52 10.14 7.51
CA ARG A 104 -16.90 10.62 7.37
C ARG A 104 -17.92 9.47 7.27
N LEU A 105 -17.45 8.30 6.86
CA LEU A 105 -18.23 7.08 6.72
C LEU A 105 -18.05 6.14 7.92
N THR A 106 -17.25 6.53 8.92
CA THR A 106 -16.92 5.71 10.09
C THR A 106 -17.64 6.23 11.32
N ASP A 107 -18.25 5.33 12.09
CA ASP A 107 -18.87 5.66 13.36
C ASP A 107 -17.84 6.30 14.32
N LYS A 108 -18.23 7.41 14.98
CA LYS A 108 -17.35 8.16 15.89
C LYS A 108 -16.90 7.35 17.11
N SER A 109 -17.67 6.36 17.53
CA SER A 109 -17.35 5.46 18.65
C SER A 109 -16.34 4.37 18.29
N ARG A 110 -16.09 4.14 16.99
CA ARG A 110 -15.19 3.09 16.53
C ARG A 110 -13.73 3.52 16.78
N PRO A 111 -12.93 2.69 17.46
CA PRO A 111 -11.53 3.01 17.69
C PRO A 111 -10.78 3.09 16.37
N LYS A 112 -9.91 4.09 16.25
CA LYS A 112 -8.98 4.26 15.14
C LYS A 112 -7.59 3.96 15.65
N VAL A 113 -6.82 3.22 14.86
CA VAL A 113 -5.53 2.71 15.28
C VAL A 113 -4.46 2.97 14.25
N PHE A 114 -3.25 3.25 14.71
CA PHE A 114 -2.05 3.03 13.93
C PHE A 114 -1.62 1.58 14.07
N ILE A 115 -1.09 1.00 13.00
CA ILE A 115 -0.56 -0.37 12.99
C ILE A 115 0.87 -0.30 12.47
N VAL A 116 1.81 -0.88 13.23
CA VAL A 116 3.21 -0.99 12.84
C VAL A 116 3.57 -2.45 12.69
N ASP A 117 4.10 -2.80 11.52
CA ASP A 117 4.61 -4.13 11.23
C ASP A 117 5.68 -4.05 10.14
N ASP A 118 6.48 -5.10 9.98
CA ASP A 118 7.46 -5.22 8.92
C ASP A 118 7.17 -6.38 7.97
N SER A 119 7.73 -6.29 6.77
CA SER A 119 7.65 -7.36 5.79
C SER A 119 8.98 -7.53 5.07
N SER A 120 9.39 -8.77 4.83
CA SER A 120 10.57 -9.07 4.02
C SER A 120 10.40 -8.51 2.61
N PHE A 121 11.38 -7.76 2.11
CA PHE A 121 11.40 -7.23 0.74
C PHE A 121 12.52 -7.90 -0.05
N TYR A 122 12.19 -8.88 -0.89
CA TYR A 122 13.18 -9.76 -1.50
C TYR A 122 13.86 -9.18 -2.76
N ARG A 123 15.18 -9.32 -2.81
CA ARG A 123 16.07 -9.02 -3.94
C ARG A 123 17.13 -10.12 -4.12
N ASN A 124 16.76 -11.38 -3.90
CA ASN A 124 17.68 -12.54 -3.90
C ASN A 124 18.53 -12.69 -5.18
N ARG A 125 17.97 -12.35 -6.34
CA ARG A 125 18.66 -12.42 -7.64
C ARG A 125 19.53 -11.19 -7.94
N SER A 126 19.49 -10.17 -7.08
CA SER A 126 20.23 -8.93 -7.28
C SER A 126 21.61 -8.99 -6.65
N GLN A 127 22.56 -8.33 -7.31
CA GLN A 127 23.92 -8.13 -6.81
C GLN A 127 24.29 -6.65 -6.66
N LYS A 128 23.73 -5.76 -7.49
CA LYS A 128 24.11 -4.35 -7.59
C LYS A 128 23.02 -3.36 -7.16
N VAL A 129 22.02 -3.81 -6.41
CA VAL A 129 20.99 -2.91 -5.86
C VAL A 129 21.63 -2.07 -4.76
N GLU A 130 21.44 -0.75 -4.80
CA GLU A 130 21.93 0.16 -3.77
C GLU A 130 21.35 -0.19 -2.40
N LEU A 131 22.13 -0.06 -1.32
CA LEU A 131 21.74 -0.44 0.05
C LEU A 131 21.35 -1.92 0.22
N LEU A 132 21.63 -2.81 -0.74
CA LEU A 132 21.32 -4.23 -0.60
C LEU A 132 22.06 -4.83 0.60
N ALA A 133 21.36 -5.63 1.40
CA ALA A 133 21.94 -6.33 2.55
C ALA A 133 21.46 -7.78 2.63
N ARG A 134 22.14 -8.60 3.43
CA ARG A 134 21.64 -9.92 3.85
C ARG A 134 20.78 -9.74 5.10
N CYS A 135 19.51 -10.10 4.98
CA CYS A 135 18.52 -10.07 6.05
C CYS A 135 18.15 -11.50 6.44
N PHE A 136 17.79 -11.71 7.70
CA PHE A 136 17.29 -13.00 8.18
C PHE A 136 15.77 -13.01 8.17
N ASP A 137 15.18 -14.04 7.60
CA ASP A 137 13.73 -14.23 7.50
C ASP A 137 13.21 -15.12 8.64
N HIS A 138 12.79 -14.47 9.72
CA HIS A 138 12.20 -15.12 10.89
C HIS A 138 10.81 -15.74 10.62
N ALA A 139 10.15 -15.36 9.51
CA ALA A 139 8.84 -15.88 9.12
C ALA A 139 8.94 -17.12 8.22
N SER A 140 10.10 -17.36 7.60
CA SER A 140 10.32 -18.56 6.80
C SER A 140 10.41 -19.81 7.69
N LEU A 141 9.63 -20.85 7.37
CA LEU A 141 9.70 -22.17 8.01
C LEU A 141 11.12 -22.78 8.01
N LYS A 142 12.00 -22.27 7.14
CA LYS A 142 13.38 -22.74 6.97
C LYS A 142 14.43 -21.79 7.58
N MET A 143 14.01 -20.70 8.24
CA MET A 143 14.89 -19.74 8.93
C MET A 143 16.09 -19.30 8.07
N ARG A 144 15.79 -18.78 6.87
CA ARG A 144 16.80 -18.52 5.83
C ARG A 144 17.21 -17.06 5.76
N PHE A 145 18.44 -16.84 5.33
CA PHE A 145 18.88 -15.51 4.89
C PHE A 145 18.37 -15.22 3.48
N TYR A 146 18.02 -13.95 3.25
CA TYR A 146 17.69 -13.41 1.94
C TYR A 146 18.48 -12.14 1.66
N LYS A 147 18.64 -11.77 0.39
CA LYS A 147 19.16 -10.46 0.00
C LYS A 147 17.99 -9.52 -0.18
N GLY A 148 18.01 -8.34 0.43
CA GLY A 148 16.89 -7.41 0.34
C GLY A 148 16.88 -6.36 1.45
N PHE A 149 15.67 -6.01 1.86
CA PHE A 149 15.37 -5.01 2.89
C PHE A 149 14.30 -5.56 3.83
N ARG A 150 14.22 -5.00 5.05
CA ARG A 150 13.00 -5.09 5.86
C ARG A 150 12.14 -3.87 5.57
N MET A 151 10.93 -4.07 5.10
CA MET A 151 9.99 -2.98 4.82
C MET A 151 9.15 -2.69 6.07
N LEU A 152 9.64 -1.78 6.91
CA LEU A 152 8.87 -1.26 8.04
C LEU A 152 7.74 -0.38 7.51
N THR A 153 6.51 -0.66 7.91
CA THR A 153 5.32 0.05 7.44
C THR A 153 4.49 0.57 8.60
N LEU A 154 4.04 1.82 8.50
CA LEU A 154 3.03 2.42 9.34
C LEU A 154 1.72 2.51 8.53
N GLY A 155 0.65 1.92 9.06
CA GLY A 155 -0.70 2.07 8.52
C GLY A 155 -1.67 2.62 9.55
N TRP A 156 -2.83 3.05 9.06
CA TRP A 156 -4.00 3.41 9.86
C TRP A 156 -5.15 2.47 9.54
N SER A 157 -5.95 2.16 10.55
CA SER A 157 -7.16 1.37 10.39
C SER A 157 -8.29 1.86 11.29
N ASP A 158 -9.51 1.80 10.79
CA ASP A 158 -10.75 1.86 11.58
C ASP A 158 -11.38 0.47 11.81
N GLY A 159 -10.65 -0.59 11.49
CA GLY A 159 -11.07 -1.99 11.63
C GLY A 159 -11.96 -2.49 10.50
N TYR A 160 -12.17 -1.65 9.48
CA TYR A 160 -12.81 -2.04 8.21
C TYR A 160 -11.96 -1.64 7.00
N THR A 161 -11.28 -0.50 7.09
CA THR A 161 -10.44 0.04 6.03
C THR A 161 -9.02 0.24 6.54
N PHE A 162 -8.05 -0.31 5.82
CA PHE A 162 -6.62 -0.07 6.05
C PHE A 162 -6.06 0.95 5.06
N MET A 163 -5.23 1.87 5.54
CA MET A 163 -4.53 2.86 4.73
C MET A 163 -3.05 2.90 5.09
N PRO A 164 -2.11 2.58 4.17
CA PRO A 164 -0.68 2.74 4.43
C PRO A 164 -0.31 4.23 4.46
N ILE A 165 0.47 4.67 5.45
CA ILE A 165 0.78 6.11 5.66
C ILE A 165 2.25 6.42 5.42
N ASP A 166 3.15 5.57 5.91
CA ASP A 166 4.60 5.75 5.79
C ASP A 166 5.27 4.38 5.72
N PHE A 167 6.47 4.34 5.15
CA PHE A 167 7.29 3.14 5.13
C PHE A 167 8.78 3.48 5.04
N SER A 168 9.62 2.49 5.35
CA SER A 168 11.05 2.53 5.10
C SER A 168 11.56 1.16 4.68
N LEU A 169 12.42 1.13 3.66
CA LEU A 169 13.15 -0.06 3.24
C LEU A 169 14.48 -0.12 4.01
N LEU A 170 14.43 -0.73 5.19
CA LEU A 170 15.57 -0.81 6.10
C LEU A 170 16.64 -1.76 5.58
N SER A 171 17.88 -1.30 5.62
CA SER A 171 19.08 -2.04 5.25
C SER A 171 19.92 -2.34 6.48
N SER A 172 20.48 -3.56 6.55
CA SER A 172 21.32 -3.97 7.67
C SER A 172 22.70 -3.31 7.59
N LYS A 173 23.08 -2.53 8.61
CA LYS A 173 24.45 -2.01 8.77
C LYS A 173 25.49 -3.13 8.94
N LYS A 174 25.10 -4.27 9.52
CA LYS A 174 26.03 -5.36 9.88
C LYS A 174 26.30 -6.33 8.74
N ALA A 175 25.37 -6.43 7.79
CA ALA A 175 25.40 -7.43 6.73
C ALA A 175 25.16 -6.80 5.35
N GLN A 176 25.69 -5.59 5.16
CA GLN A 176 25.54 -4.82 3.94
C GLN A 176 26.34 -5.45 2.80
N ILE A 177 25.72 -5.55 1.62
CA ILE A 177 26.38 -5.96 0.37
C ILE A 177 26.80 -4.71 -0.42
N ASN A 178 25.91 -3.72 -0.53
CA ASN A 178 26.17 -2.46 -1.24
C ASN A 178 25.86 -1.26 -0.35
N GLY A 179 26.74 -0.26 -0.39
CA GLY A 179 26.64 1.02 0.32
C GLY A 179 25.60 1.99 -0.24
N ILE A 180 25.61 3.20 0.33
CA ILE A 180 25.03 4.39 -0.30
C ILE A 180 25.92 4.79 -1.48
N SER A 181 25.33 5.14 -2.62
CA SER A 181 26.09 5.67 -3.75
C SER A 181 26.83 6.95 -3.38
N GLU A 182 28.10 7.08 -3.76
CA GLU A 182 28.90 8.29 -3.51
C GLU A 182 28.44 9.49 -4.35
N GLN A 183 27.76 9.24 -5.46
CA GLN A 183 27.35 10.26 -6.43
C GLN A 183 26.06 11.00 -6.03
N ILE A 184 25.39 10.58 -4.96
CA ILE A 184 24.12 11.21 -4.57
C ILE A 184 24.32 12.57 -3.90
N ASP A 185 23.55 13.57 -4.35
CA ASP A 185 23.51 14.88 -3.70
C ASP A 185 22.90 14.76 -2.28
N LYS A 186 23.74 15.09 -1.29
CA LYS A 186 23.43 15.00 0.15
C LYS A 186 22.33 15.96 0.62
N ARG A 187 21.98 16.97 -0.18
CA ARG A 187 20.91 17.95 0.13
C ARG A 187 19.51 17.39 -0.17
N THR A 188 19.44 16.37 -1.03
CA THR A 188 18.16 15.83 -1.53
C THR A 188 17.39 15.03 -0.48
N CYS A 189 16.07 14.90 -0.66
CA CYS A 189 15.28 14.01 0.17
C CYS A 189 15.66 12.53 -0.02
N GLY A 190 16.13 12.14 -1.21
CA GLY A 190 16.63 10.81 -1.51
C GLY A 190 17.82 10.42 -0.65
N TYR A 191 18.77 11.34 -0.41
CA TYR A 191 19.88 11.07 0.51
C TYR A 191 19.41 10.93 1.96
N LYS A 192 18.51 11.81 2.42
CA LYS A 192 17.92 11.72 3.77
C LYS A 192 17.24 10.35 3.99
N ARG A 193 16.53 9.82 2.99
CA ARG A 193 15.94 8.47 3.07
C ARG A 193 16.96 7.35 3.19
N ARG A 194 18.13 7.47 2.56
CA ARG A 194 19.20 6.48 2.69
C ARG A 194 19.82 6.47 4.07
N LYS A 195 19.98 7.65 4.69
CA LYS A 195 20.35 7.74 6.11
C LYS A 195 19.32 7.07 7.00
N ASN A 196 18.04 7.34 6.76
CA ASN A 196 16.96 6.66 7.49
C ASN A 196 17.02 5.15 7.29
N ALA A 197 17.24 4.66 6.07
CA ALA A 197 17.29 3.23 5.75
C ALA A 197 18.29 2.43 6.62
N LEU A 198 19.32 3.08 7.14
CA LEU A 198 20.31 2.45 8.00
C LEU A 198 19.94 2.51 9.49
N GLN A 199 18.92 3.26 9.90
CA GLN A 199 18.41 3.28 11.28
C GLN A 199 17.70 1.96 11.63
N SER A 200 17.62 1.67 12.93
CA SER A 200 16.84 0.56 13.46
C SER A 200 15.33 0.88 13.47
N GLU A 201 14.50 -0.15 13.54
CA GLU A 201 13.03 0.01 13.58
C GLU A 201 12.58 0.88 14.77
N PRO A 202 13.06 0.67 16.02
CA PRO A 202 12.65 1.49 17.16
C PRO A 202 13.05 2.97 17.03
N GLU A 203 14.13 3.29 16.31
CA GLU A 203 14.54 4.67 16.05
C GLU A 203 13.61 5.37 15.04
N GLN A 204 13.00 4.60 14.11
CA GLN A 204 12.17 5.16 13.05
C GLN A 204 10.71 5.36 13.45
N ILE A 205 10.13 4.41 14.18
CA ILE A 205 8.70 4.35 14.49
C ILE A 205 8.18 5.65 15.13
N PRO A 206 8.83 6.22 16.18
CA PRO A 206 8.42 7.50 16.77
C PRO A 206 8.34 8.63 15.73
N SER A 207 9.28 8.68 14.80
CA SER A 207 9.30 9.72 13.76
C SER A 207 8.17 9.54 12.73
N MET A 208 7.78 8.29 12.43
CA MET A 208 6.67 7.99 11.52
C MET A 208 5.34 8.42 12.15
N LEU A 209 5.12 8.08 13.42
CA LEU A 209 3.93 8.47 14.18
C LEU A 209 3.82 10.00 14.29
N LYS A 210 4.91 10.68 14.65
CA LYS A 210 4.95 12.15 14.71
C LYS A 210 4.55 12.81 13.39
N ARG A 211 5.00 12.27 12.25
CA ARG A 211 4.60 12.79 10.92
C ARG A 211 3.12 12.57 10.64
N ALA A 212 2.57 11.41 10.98
CA ALA A 212 1.15 11.09 10.78
C ALA A 212 0.24 11.96 11.66
N LEU A 213 0.59 12.13 12.94
CA LEU A 213 -0.12 13.02 13.86
C LEU A 213 -0.07 14.48 13.37
N ALA A 214 1.11 14.95 12.94
CA ALA A 214 1.28 16.30 12.42
C ALA A 214 0.53 16.56 11.10
N SER A 215 0.19 15.54 10.32
CA SER A 215 -0.68 15.69 9.14
C SER A 215 -2.18 15.70 9.49
N GLY A 216 -2.51 15.53 10.78
CA GLY A 216 -3.87 15.54 11.29
C GLY A 216 -4.58 14.19 11.19
N ILE A 217 -3.83 13.08 11.09
CA ILE A 217 -4.41 11.73 11.20
C ILE A 217 -4.62 11.43 12.68
N ASN A 218 -5.86 11.09 13.05
CA ASN A 218 -6.22 10.73 14.42
C ASN A 218 -6.25 9.21 14.62
N ALA A 219 -5.66 8.76 15.72
CA ALA A 219 -5.74 7.39 16.21
C ALA A 219 -5.59 7.39 17.73
N SER A 220 -6.29 6.47 18.40
CA SER A 220 -6.22 6.33 19.86
C SER A 220 -5.12 5.36 20.30
N TYR A 221 -4.81 4.37 19.46
CA TYR A 221 -3.87 3.30 19.81
C TYR A 221 -2.85 3.04 18.70
N VAL A 222 -1.67 2.58 19.09
CA VAL A 222 -0.68 1.95 18.22
C VAL A 222 -0.68 0.45 18.48
N LEU A 223 -0.99 -0.33 17.44
CA LEU A 223 -0.95 -1.78 17.46
C LEU A 223 0.38 -2.27 16.90
N MET A 224 1.01 -3.17 17.63
CA MET A 224 2.30 -3.72 17.23
C MET A 224 2.44 -5.18 17.62
N ASP A 225 3.27 -5.89 16.89
CA ASP A 225 3.54 -7.28 17.16
C ASP A 225 4.54 -7.46 18.36
N SER A 226 4.87 -8.71 18.64
CA SER A 226 5.83 -9.08 19.69
C SER A 226 7.27 -8.64 19.46
N TRP A 227 7.70 -8.43 18.21
CA TRP A 227 9.04 -7.95 17.89
C TRP A 227 9.21 -6.47 18.20
N PHE A 228 8.13 -5.69 18.19
CA PHE A 228 8.14 -4.25 18.46
C PHE A 228 7.81 -3.87 19.92
N THR A 229 7.18 -4.75 20.71
CA THR A 229 6.70 -4.41 22.07
C THR A 229 7.83 -4.37 23.12
N LEU A 230 8.84 -3.51 22.90
CA LEU A 230 9.99 -3.31 23.77
C LEU A 230 9.79 -2.06 24.66
N PRO A 231 10.22 -2.07 25.93
CA PRO A 231 9.97 -0.96 26.85
C PRO A 231 10.39 0.42 26.33
N PRO A 232 11.59 0.62 25.75
CA PRO A 232 11.97 1.94 25.25
C PRO A 232 11.04 2.48 24.16
N LEU A 233 10.59 1.61 23.24
CA LEU A 233 9.67 2.01 22.18
C LEU A 233 8.28 2.31 22.72
N VAL A 234 7.76 1.46 23.60
CA VAL A 234 6.45 1.68 24.26
C VAL A 234 6.44 3.05 24.95
N LYS A 235 7.48 3.36 25.72
CA LYS A 235 7.60 4.66 26.40
C LYS A 235 7.65 5.83 25.42
N ALA A 236 8.43 5.73 24.35
CA ALA A 236 8.52 6.79 23.33
C ALA A 236 7.21 7.04 22.57
N ILE A 237 6.30 6.05 22.52
CA ILE A 237 4.97 6.19 21.92
C ILE A 237 3.99 6.82 22.93
N VAL A 238 4.01 6.35 24.18
CA VAL A 238 3.19 6.93 25.26
C VAL A 238 3.52 8.41 25.49
N GLU A 239 4.79 8.79 25.42
CA GLU A 239 5.24 10.18 25.51
C GLU A 239 4.74 11.07 24.36
N GLN A 240 4.25 10.49 23.26
CA GLN A 240 3.58 11.20 22.16
C GLN A 240 2.05 11.29 22.35
N GLY A 241 1.52 10.79 23.47
CA GLY A 241 0.09 10.82 23.79
C GLY A 241 -0.71 9.71 23.11
N LEU A 242 -0.07 8.62 22.70
CA LEU A 242 -0.72 7.45 22.12
C LEU A 242 -0.60 6.24 23.05
N ASP A 243 -1.69 5.50 23.21
CA ASP A 243 -1.65 4.22 23.91
C ASP A 243 -1.14 3.10 23.00
N VAL A 244 -0.47 2.11 23.59
CA VAL A 244 0.07 0.95 22.89
C VAL A 244 -0.72 -0.29 23.27
N ILE A 245 -1.14 -1.06 22.26
CA ILE A 245 -1.60 -2.43 22.45
C ILE A 245 -0.73 -3.36 21.62
N GLY A 246 0.04 -4.22 22.29
CA GLY A 246 1.01 -5.07 21.63
C GLY A 246 1.08 -6.47 22.21
N MET A 247 1.44 -7.45 21.38
CA MET A 247 1.74 -8.79 21.88
C MET A 247 3.08 -8.80 22.59
N VAL A 248 3.22 -9.60 23.65
CA VAL A 248 4.49 -9.74 24.37
C VAL A 248 4.93 -11.21 24.35
N LYS A 249 6.22 -11.42 24.11
CA LYS A 249 6.88 -12.72 24.26
C LYS A 249 7.76 -12.76 25.51
N GLU A 250 8.01 -13.96 26.00
CA GLU A 250 8.99 -14.17 27.07
C GLU A 250 10.37 -13.75 26.56
N THR A 251 10.95 -12.73 27.19
CA THR A 251 12.28 -12.20 26.88
C THR A 251 13.01 -11.84 28.18
N LYS A 252 14.12 -11.08 28.07
CA LYS A 252 14.79 -10.50 29.25
C LYS A 252 14.02 -9.33 29.87
N GLN A 253 12.92 -8.90 29.26
CA GLN A 253 12.04 -7.88 29.83
C GLN A 253 11.51 -8.30 31.22
N ARG A 254 11.39 -7.32 32.13
CA ARG A 254 10.88 -7.51 33.47
C ARG A 254 9.76 -6.52 33.77
N TYR A 255 8.87 -6.94 34.65
CA TYR A 255 7.72 -6.18 35.14
C TYR A 255 7.86 -5.99 36.65
N ASN A 256 7.50 -4.81 37.13
CA ASN A 256 7.50 -4.50 38.55
C ASN A 256 6.11 -4.78 39.14
N VAL A 257 6.05 -5.79 40.00
CA VAL A 257 4.86 -6.13 40.81
C VAL A 257 5.27 -5.97 42.26
N ASP A 258 4.65 -5.01 42.96
CA ASP A 258 4.90 -4.71 44.38
C ASP A 258 6.38 -4.57 44.75
N GLY A 259 7.15 -3.89 43.90
CA GLY A 259 8.59 -3.65 44.09
C GLY A 259 9.50 -4.78 43.59
N LYS A 260 8.95 -5.90 43.13
CA LYS A 260 9.72 -7.06 42.63
C LYS A 260 9.73 -7.12 41.10
N LEU A 261 10.91 -7.27 40.53
CA LEU A 261 11.09 -7.48 39.08
C LEU A 261 10.85 -8.94 38.71
N VAL A 262 9.79 -9.21 37.94
CA VAL A 262 9.36 -10.55 37.55
C VAL A 262 9.37 -10.72 36.03
N SER A 263 9.56 -11.97 35.57
CA SER A 263 9.45 -12.34 34.15
C SER A 263 7.98 -12.45 33.70
N LEU A 264 7.73 -12.58 32.39
CA LEU A 264 6.36 -12.72 31.87
C LEU A 264 5.70 -14.04 32.35
N LYS A 265 6.46 -15.14 32.44
CA LYS A 265 6.00 -16.40 33.06
C LYS A 265 5.64 -16.25 34.54
N GLN A 266 6.43 -15.51 35.31
CA GLN A 266 6.11 -15.24 36.72
C GLN A 266 4.88 -14.34 36.83
N LEU A 267 4.78 -13.32 35.96
CA LEU A 267 3.63 -12.44 35.87
C LEU A 267 2.32 -13.22 35.60
N TYR A 268 2.35 -14.23 34.72
CA TYR A 268 1.21 -15.12 34.49
C TYR A 268 0.75 -15.84 35.77
N ARG A 269 1.68 -16.29 36.62
CA ARG A 269 1.35 -16.99 37.88
C ARG A 269 0.73 -16.06 38.91
N LEU A 270 1.17 -14.80 38.94
CA LEU A 270 0.66 -13.75 39.83
C LEU A 270 -0.67 -13.15 39.33
N ALA A 271 -0.96 -13.26 38.03
CA ALA A 271 -2.14 -12.68 37.42
C ALA A 271 -3.44 -13.36 37.88
N GLN A 272 -4.48 -12.56 38.05
CA GLN A 272 -5.78 -13.03 38.55
C GLN A 272 -6.44 -13.93 37.49
N PRO A 273 -6.89 -15.14 37.86
CA PRO A 273 -7.73 -15.97 37.00
C PRO A 273 -9.04 -15.26 36.65
N LEU A 274 -9.47 -15.39 35.41
CA LEU A 274 -10.78 -14.91 34.97
C LEU A 274 -11.71 -16.10 34.76
N GLN A 275 -12.80 -16.16 35.51
CA GLN A 275 -13.85 -17.14 35.28
C GLN A 275 -14.67 -16.72 34.05
N SER A 276 -14.67 -17.54 33.00
CA SER A 276 -15.64 -17.51 31.91
C SER A 276 -15.70 -16.24 31.04
N LYS A 277 -14.64 -15.92 30.28
CA LYS A 277 -14.75 -14.99 29.14
C LYS A 277 -13.93 -15.43 27.93
N LYS A 278 -14.59 -16.00 26.91
CA LYS A 278 -14.15 -16.11 25.50
C LYS A 278 -12.64 -16.38 25.24
N GLY A 279 -12.00 -17.23 26.03
CA GLY A 279 -10.58 -17.59 25.86
C GLY A 279 -9.56 -16.63 26.48
N ILE A 280 -9.96 -15.69 27.34
CA ILE A 280 -9.04 -14.88 28.18
C ILE A 280 -8.86 -15.61 29.52
N LEU A 281 -7.62 -15.95 29.85
CA LEU A 281 -7.25 -16.78 30.99
C LEU A 281 -7.00 -15.98 32.25
N ARG A 282 -6.19 -14.91 32.14
CA ARG A 282 -5.71 -14.12 33.29
C ARG A 282 -5.49 -12.66 32.92
N SER A 283 -5.52 -11.78 33.91
CA SER A 283 -5.27 -10.34 33.77
C SER A 283 -4.52 -9.79 34.98
N ILE A 284 -3.63 -8.82 34.75
CA ILE A 284 -2.90 -8.12 35.82
C ILE A 284 -2.52 -6.71 35.38
N ARG A 285 -2.64 -5.76 36.32
CA ARG A 285 -2.09 -4.41 36.18
C ARG A 285 -0.72 -4.36 36.85
N THR A 286 0.27 -3.81 36.17
CA THR A 286 1.67 -3.77 36.62
C THR A 286 2.39 -2.60 35.96
N VAL A 287 3.69 -2.46 36.23
CA VAL A 287 4.53 -1.40 35.66
C VAL A 287 5.71 -2.05 34.94
N MET A 288 6.02 -1.59 33.73
CA MET A 288 7.23 -2.02 33.02
C MET A 288 8.49 -1.50 33.72
N ALA A 289 9.65 -2.12 33.51
CA ALA A 289 10.91 -1.69 34.16
C ALA A 289 11.32 -0.22 33.91
N ASN A 290 10.79 0.42 32.86
CA ASN A 290 11.02 1.83 32.52
C ASN A 290 10.01 2.81 33.16
N GLY A 291 9.12 2.31 34.02
CA GLY A 291 8.08 3.08 34.71
C GLY A 291 6.73 3.17 34.00
N THR A 292 6.56 2.61 32.80
CA THR A 292 5.28 2.69 32.06
C THR A 292 4.21 1.78 32.69
N PRO A 293 3.07 2.31 33.16
CA PRO A 293 1.95 1.50 33.65
C PRO A 293 1.33 0.68 32.52
N VAL A 294 1.02 -0.58 32.79
CA VAL A 294 0.46 -1.49 31.79
C VAL A 294 -0.56 -2.46 32.39
N LYS A 295 -1.51 -2.87 31.57
CA LYS A 295 -2.40 -4.01 31.80
C LYS A 295 -1.98 -5.15 30.88
N VAL A 296 -1.59 -6.28 31.47
CA VAL A 296 -1.20 -7.49 30.73
C VAL A 296 -2.31 -8.52 30.85
N ILE A 297 -2.78 -9.01 29.71
CA ILE A 297 -3.79 -10.05 29.62
C ILE A 297 -3.20 -11.29 28.96
N PHE A 298 -3.63 -12.45 29.43
CA PHE A 298 -3.20 -13.74 28.92
C PHE A 298 -4.38 -14.42 28.26
N VAL A 299 -4.24 -14.74 26.98
CA VAL A 299 -5.28 -15.36 26.17
C VAL A 299 -4.85 -16.75 25.74
N GLN A 300 -5.81 -17.67 25.61
CA GLN A 300 -5.54 -19.02 25.16
C GLN A 300 -5.06 -19.00 23.70
N ASN A 301 -3.97 -19.70 23.43
CA ASN A 301 -3.51 -19.89 22.06
C ASN A 301 -4.45 -20.89 21.36
N ARG A 302 -5.16 -20.43 20.32
CA ARG A 302 -6.10 -21.28 19.56
C ARG A 302 -5.40 -22.40 18.78
N ASN A 303 -4.17 -22.15 18.32
CA ASN A 303 -3.39 -23.13 17.55
C ASN A 303 -2.77 -24.20 18.47
N LYS A 304 -2.47 -23.85 19.72
CA LYS A 304 -1.91 -24.76 20.72
C LYS A 304 -2.51 -24.47 22.09
N LYS A 305 -3.63 -25.13 22.40
CA LYS A 305 -4.47 -24.85 23.59
C LYS A 305 -3.75 -24.99 24.94
N SER A 306 -2.63 -25.70 25.00
CA SER A 306 -1.78 -25.82 26.19
C SER A 306 -0.88 -24.59 26.42
N GLU A 307 -0.80 -23.69 25.45
CA GLU A 307 -0.05 -22.44 25.53
C GLU A 307 -0.99 -21.24 25.65
N TRP A 308 -0.41 -20.13 26.13
CA TRP A 308 -1.06 -18.84 26.18
C TRP A 308 -0.25 -17.82 25.36
N LEU A 309 -0.95 -16.77 24.91
CA LEU A 309 -0.36 -15.56 24.34
C LEU A 309 -0.59 -14.41 25.34
N ALA A 310 0.34 -13.46 25.40
CA ALA A 310 0.19 -12.27 26.22
C ALA A 310 -0.03 -11.03 25.36
N LEU A 311 -1.01 -10.21 25.70
CA LEU A 311 -1.18 -8.87 25.16
C LEU A 311 -0.97 -7.85 26.28
N LEU A 312 -0.33 -6.75 25.94
CA LEU A 312 -0.05 -5.62 26.82
C LEU A 312 -0.80 -4.40 26.28
N SER A 313 -1.49 -3.69 27.17
CA SER A 313 -2.09 -2.39 26.91
C SER A 313 -1.49 -1.35 27.85
N THR A 314 -1.15 -0.16 27.37
CA THR A 314 -0.81 0.99 28.25
C THR A 314 -2.07 1.69 28.76
N ASP A 315 -3.17 1.64 28.01
CA ASP A 315 -4.48 2.03 28.52
C ASP A 315 -4.97 0.95 29.49
N CYS A 316 -4.86 1.27 30.78
CA CYS A 316 -5.26 0.39 31.87
C CYS A 316 -6.77 0.44 32.17
N THR A 317 -7.51 1.36 31.54
CA THR A 317 -8.96 1.54 31.71
C THR A 317 -9.77 0.55 30.88
N LEU A 318 -9.21 0.05 29.77
CA LEU A 318 -9.87 -0.92 28.90
C LEU A 318 -10.21 -2.24 29.61
N SER A 319 -11.38 -2.79 29.26
CA SER A 319 -11.71 -4.17 29.60
C SER A 319 -10.81 -5.15 28.85
N GLU A 320 -10.61 -6.34 29.39
CA GLU A 320 -9.79 -7.37 28.74
C GLU A 320 -10.35 -7.75 27.36
N GLN A 321 -11.68 -7.71 27.19
CA GLN A 321 -12.33 -8.01 25.91
C GLN A 321 -12.04 -6.93 24.86
N GLU A 322 -12.07 -5.66 25.27
CA GLU A 322 -11.79 -4.54 24.37
C GLU A 322 -10.34 -4.53 23.91
N ILE A 323 -9.39 -4.86 24.79
CA ILE A 323 -7.97 -5.02 24.40
C ILE A 323 -7.84 -6.07 23.28
N VAL A 324 -8.46 -7.24 23.42
CA VAL A 324 -8.44 -8.29 22.39
C VAL A 324 -9.13 -7.82 21.10
N ARG A 325 -10.27 -7.14 21.22
CA ARG A 325 -11.05 -6.64 20.07
C ARG A 325 -10.24 -5.63 19.26
N ILE A 326 -9.66 -4.63 19.92
CA ILE A 326 -8.86 -3.59 19.27
C ILE A 326 -7.60 -4.20 18.67
N TYR A 327 -6.90 -5.08 19.40
CA TYR A 327 -5.71 -5.76 18.88
C TYR A 327 -6.00 -6.60 17.64
N GLY A 328 -7.23 -7.14 17.50
CA GLY A 328 -7.68 -7.84 16.31
C GLY A 328 -7.55 -7.04 15.02
N MET A 329 -7.68 -5.71 15.07
CA MET A 329 -7.53 -4.81 13.90
C MET A 329 -6.11 -4.84 13.32
N ARG A 330 -5.10 -5.29 14.08
CA ARG A 330 -3.72 -5.42 13.58
C ARG A 330 -3.64 -6.32 12.35
N TRP A 331 -4.53 -7.32 12.23
CA TRP A 331 -4.54 -8.25 11.09
C TRP A 331 -4.67 -7.55 9.72
N ASP A 332 -5.24 -6.35 9.68
CA ASP A 332 -5.41 -5.58 8.46
C ASP A 332 -4.08 -5.32 7.72
N ILE A 333 -2.97 -5.15 8.45
CA ILE A 333 -1.65 -4.93 7.83
C ILE A 333 -1.13 -6.20 7.14
N GLU A 334 -1.50 -7.39 7.63
CA GLU A 334 -1.14 -8.64 6.98
C GLU A 334 -1.90 -8.83 5.68
N VAL A 335 -3.19 -8.46 5.67
CA VAL A 335 -4.01 -8.43 4.44
C VAL A 335 -3.42 -7.45 3.43
N PHE A 336 -2.96 -6.28 3.90
CA PHE A 336 -2.24 -5.31 3.07
C PHE A 336 -0.94 -5.88 2.48
N PHE A 337 -0.08 -6.50 3.30
CA PHE A 337 1.17 -7.10 2.81
C PHE A 337 0.91 -8.23 1.83
N LYS A 338 -0.09 -9.07 2.08
CA LYS A 338 -0.48 -10.14 1.16
C LYS A 338 -0.92 -9.54 -0.18
N THR A 339 -1.86 -8.60 -0.16
CA THR A 339 -2.40 -7.93 -1.35
C THR A 339 -1.31 -7.24 -2.17
N THR A 340 -0.46 -6.44 -1.53
CA THR A 340 0.59 -5.68 -2.23
C THR A 340 1.63 -6.58 -2.89
N LYS A 341 1.98 -7.70 -2.26
CA LYS A 341 2.94 -8.67 -2.80
C LYS A 341 2.35 -9.58 -3.88
N SER A 342 1.15 -10.14 -3.63
CA SER A 342 0.56 -11.14 -4.52
C SER A 342 -0.15 -10.52 -5.72
N LEU A 343 -0.94 -9.46 -5.49
CA LEU A 343 -1.76 -8.84 -6.53
C LEU A 343 -1.02 -7.64 -7.18
N LEU A 344 -0.50 -6.73 -6.36
CA LEU A 344 0.07 -5.47 -6.87
C LEU A 344 1.57 -5.53 -7.21
N LYS A 345 2.16 -6.74 -7.17
CA LYS A 345 3.54 -7.06 -7.61
C LYS A 345 4.65 -6.15 -7.01
N LEU A 346 4.54 -5.76 -5.74
CA LEU A 346 5.48 -4.87 -5.02
C LEU A 346 6.99 -5.14 -5.24
N GLU A 347 7.39 -6.39 -5.37
CA GLU A 347 8.81 -6.77 -5.55
C GLU A 347 9.13 -7.22 -6.98
N LYS A 348 8.09 -7.60 -7.74
CA LYS A 348 8.23 -8.36 -8.99
C LYS A 348 7.99 -7.51 -10.23
N GLU A 349 7.28 -6.40 -10.12
CA GLU A 349 6.92 -5.56 -11.26
C GLU A 349 8.14 -4.85 -11.88
N LEU A 350 9.00 -4.26 -11.05
CA LEU A 350 10.18 -3.52 -11.49
C LEU A 350 11.48 -4.06 -10.86
N GLN A 351 12.51 -4.16 -11.70
CA GLN A 351 13.85 -4.60 -11.33
C GLN A 351 14.82 -3.41 -11.14
N SER A 352 14.38 -2.36 -10.44
CA SER A 352 15.23 -1.18 -10.21
C SER A 352 16.43 -1.50 -9.32
N ARG A 353 17.57 -0.89 -9.63
CA ARG A 353 18.81 -0.94 -8.83
C ARG A 353 19.01 0.30 -7.96
N SER A 354 18.31 1.38 -8.26
CA SER A 354 18.36 2.64 -7.49
C SER A 354 17.47 2.54 -6.26
N TYR A 355 17.96 2.98 -5.10
CA TYR A 355 17.13 3.05 -3.90
C TYR A 355 15.94 4.01 -4.09
N ASP A 356 16.11 5.11 -4.83
CA ASP A 356 14.99 6.02 -5.15
C ASP A 356 13.92 5.34 -6.00
N GLY A 357 14.34 4.55 -6.98
CA GLY A 357 13.42 3.77 -7.82
C GLY A 357 12.65 2.71 -7.04
N LEU A 358 13.26 2.12 -6.00
CA LEU A 358 12.56 1.22 -5.07
C LEU A 358 11.49 1.99 -4.27
N ILE A 359 11.86 3.14 -3.69
CA ILE A 359 10.94 3.97 -2.91
C ILE A 359 9.77 4.46 -3.79
N SER A 360 10.05 4.97 -4.99
CA SER A 360 8.98 5.45 -5.89
C SER A 360 8.03 4.33 -6.27
N HIS A 361 8.55 3.15 -6.59
CA HIS A 361 7.73 2.01 -7.00
C HIS A 361 6.87 1.49 -5.84
N THR A 362 7.45 1.30 -4.65
CA THR A 362 6.69 0.94 -3.45
C THR A 362 5.59 1.96 -3.16
N THR A 363 5.87 3.25 -3.32
CA THR A 363 4.88 4.31 -3.12
C THR A 363 3.73 4.23 -4.13
N ILE A 364 4.02 3.94 -5.41
CA ILE A 364 2.99 3.74 -6.45
C ILE A 364 2.12 2.52 -6.11
N VAL A 365 2.73 1.43 -5.66
CA VAL A 365 2.00 0.23 -5.23
C VAL A 365 1.09 0.52 -4.03
N PHE A 366 1.55 1.33 -3.07
CA PHE A 366 0.74 1.75 -1.94
C PHE A 366 -0.41 2.66 -2.38
N ALA A 367 -0.19 3.56 -3.34
CA ALA A 367 -1.25 4.37 -3.94
C ALA A 367 -2.32 3.50 -4.64
N ARG A 368 -1.93 2.43 -5.33
CA ARG A 368 -2.89 1.46 -5.90
C ARG A 368 -3.74 0.80 -4.82
N PHE A 369 -3.11 0.39 -3.72
CA PHE A 369 -3.84 -0.16 -2.58
C PHE A 369 -4.82 0.85 -1.99
N ILE A 370 -4.43 2.12 -1.83
CA ILE A 370 -5.31 3.19 -1.34
C ILE A 370 -6.54 3.36 -2.23
N VAL A 371 -6.35 3.36 -3.57
CA VAL A 371 -7.47 3.42 -4.54
C VAL A 371 -8.43 2.24 -4.34
N LEU A 372 -7.90 1.02 -4.27
CA LEU A 372 -8.71 -0.18 -4.06
C LEU A 372 -9.45 -0.16 -2.71
N SER A 373 -8.78 0.25 -1.63
CA SER A 373 -9.38 0.36 -0.31
C SER A 373 -10.46 1.44 -0.25
N TRP A 374 -10.28 2.56 -0.96
CA TRP A 374 -11.30 3.61 -1.09
C TRP A 374 -12.53 3.10 -1.83
N GLN A 375 -12.35 2.48 -3.00
CA GLN A 375 -13.46 1.89 -3.76
C GLN A 375 -14.19 0.82 -2.93
N ASN A 376 -13.45 -0.04 -2.23
CA ASN A 376 -14.03 -1.04 -1.34
C ASN A 376 -14.88 -0.42 -0.23
N ARG A 377 -14.51 0.77 0.27
CA ARG A 377 -15.27 1.47 1.30
C ARG A 377 -16.53 2.15 0.75
N CYS A 378 -16.49 2.60 -0.51
CA CYS A 378 -17.64 3.26 -1.15
C CYS A 378 -18.67 2.27 -1.69
N ASN A 379 -18.26 1.04 -1.96
CA ASN A 379 -19.14 0.00 -2.47
C ASN A 379 -20.04 -0.56 -1.38
N THR A 380 -21.33 -0.70 -1.68
CA THR A 380 -22.35 -1.32 -0.80
C THR A 380 -22.33 -2.85 -0.83
N ASP A 381 -21.71 -3.44 -1.85
CA ASP A 381 -21.52 -4.88 -2.01
C ASP A 381 -20.34 -5.39 -1.16
N GLN A 382 -20.43 -6.62 -0.64
CA GLN A 382 -19.40 -7.29 0.17
C GLN A 382 -18.22 -7.78 -0.68
N ARG A 383 -17.81 -7.01 -1.70
CA ARG A 383 -16.64 -7.34 -2.52
C ARG A 383 -15.38 -7.25 -1.67
N THR A 384 -14.42 -8.12 -1.96
CA THR A 384 -13.09 -8.05 -1.38
C THR A 384 -12.20 -7.17 -2.26
N ILE A 385 -11.12 -6.62 -1.69
CA ILE A 385 -10.08 -5.90 -2.44
C ILE A 385 -9.56 -6.72 -3.63
N GLY A 386 -9.45 -8.05 -3.48
CA GLY A 386 -9.02 -8.94 -4.56
C GLY A 386 -10.01 -8.97 -5.72
N ARG A 387 -11.31 -9.02 -5.45
CA ARG A 387 -12.34 -8.99 -6.49
C ARG A 387 -12.35 -7.66 -7.24
N LEU A 388 -12.26 -6.54 -6.52
CA LEU A 388 -12.16 -5.20 -7.13
C LEU A 388 -10.93 -5.06 -8.03
N PHE A 389 -9.81 -5.65 -7.64
CA PHE A 389 -8.61 -5.67 -8.48
C PHE A 389 -8.87 -6.36 -9.83
N TYR A 390 -9.52 -7.53 -9.84
CA TYR A 390 -9.81 -8.26 -11.07
C TYR A 390 -10.87 -7.55 -11.93
N GLU A 391 -11.89 -6.94 -11.32
CA GLU A 391 -12.88 -6.14 -12.05
C GLU A 391 -12.24 -4.93 -12.75
N LEU A 392 -11.30 -4.24 -12.09
CA LEU A 392 -10.50 -3.18 -12.74
C LEU A 392 -9.60 -3.72 -13.85
N CYS A 393 -9.05 -4.93 -13.71
CA CYS A 393 -8.30 -5.55 -14.80
C CYS A 393 -9.21 -5.80 -16.02
N ASP A 394 -10.43 -6.29 -15.79
CA ASP A 394 -11.40 -6.55 -16.84
C ASP A 394 -11.81 -5.24 -17.54
N GLU A 395 -12.13 -4.17 -16.80
CA GLU A 395 -12.47 -2.85 -17.36
C GLU A 395 -11.33 -2.26 -18.20
N VAL A 396 -10.08 -2.39 -17.73
CA VAL A 396 -8.89 -1.99 -18.50
C VAL A 396 -8.74 -2.79 -19.79
N ASN A 397 -9.08 -4.08 -19.79
CA ASN A 397 -9.03 -4.92 -20.98
C ASN A 397 -10.20 -4.62 -21.94
N GLU A 398 -11.38 -4.27 -21.43
CA GLU A 398 -12.54 -3.87 -22.23
C GLU A 398 -12.28 -2.58 -23.04
N LEU A 399 -11.47 -1.65 -22.52
CA LEU A 399 -11.00 -0.48 -23.24
C LEU A 399 -10.22 -0.83 -24.53
N ASP A 400 -9.38 -1.88 -24.50
CA ASP A 400 -8.66 -2.35 -25.68
C ASP A 400 -9.64 -2.94 -26.73
N TRP A 401 -10.73 -3.57 -26.30
CA TRP A 401 -11.80 -4.06 -27.18
C TRP A 401 -12.64 -2.95 -27.80
N ALA A 402 -13.05 -1.95 -27.01
CA ALA A 402 -13.81 -0.80 -27.50
C ALA A 402 -13.02 -0.03 -28.57
N VAL A 403 -11.72 0.17 -28.31
CA VAL A 403 -10.78 0.77 -29.28
C VAL A 403 -10.65 -0.10 -30.54
N ALA A 404 -10.48 -1.42 -30.41
CA ALA A 404 -10.38 -2.31 -31.56
C ALA A 404 -11.67 -2.33 -32.39
N LEU A 405 -12.83 -2.29 -31.74
CA LEU A 405 -14.13 -2.23 -32.38
C LEU A 405 -14.33 -0.92 -33.14
N GLN A 406 -13.92 0.21 -32.56
CA GLN A 406 -13.94 1.50 -33.24
C GLN A 406 -13.01 1.53 -34.46
N GLN A 407 -11.78 1.02 -34.32
CA GLN A 407 -10.84 0.90 -35.45
C GLN A 407 -11.38 -0.02 -36.56
N LEU A 408 -12.05 -1.12 -36.21
CA LEU A 408 -12.70 -1.99 -37.18
C LEU A 408 -13.79 -1.24 -37.96
N ILE A 409 -14.60 -0.43 -37.29
CA ILE A 409 -15.63 0.39 -37.94
C ILE A 409 -15.01 1.44 -38.85
N GLU A 410 -13.96 2.13 -38.40
CA GLU A 410 -13.23 3.10 -39.23
C GLU A 410 -12.64 2.44 -40.49
N LEU A 411 -12.03 1.27 -40.35
CA LEU A 411 -11.51 0.49 -41.50
C LEU A 411 -12.64 0.05 -42.45
N LEU A 412 -13.78 -0.39 -41.93
CA LEU A 412 -14.95 -0.73 -42.74
C LEU A 412 -15.49 0.49 -43.48
N GLN A 413 -15.57 1.65 -42.83
CA GLN A 413 -15.98 2.91 -43.46
C GLN A 413 -14.99 3.36 -44.55
N ASP A 414 -13.69 3.19 -44.35
CA ASP A 414 -12.68 3.52 -45.35
C ASP A 414 -12.69 2.56 -46.53
N ALA A 415 -12.86 1.25 -46.29
CA ALA A 415 -13.07 0.26 -47.36
C ALA A 415 -14.35 0.56 -48.15
N LEU A 416 -15.40 1.07 -47.49
CA LEU A 416 -16.64 1.51 -48.12
C LEU A 416 -16.48 2.76 -49.01
N LYS A 417 -15.47 3.60 -48.76
CA LYS A 417 -15.16 4.74 -49.64
C LYS A 417 -14.53 4.28 -50.96
N GLN A 418 -13.89 3.12 -50.99
CA GLN A 418 -13.16 2.59 -52.16
C GLN A 418 -13.99 1.61 -53.02
N THR A 419 -15.24 1.33 -52.65
CA THR A 419 -16.11 0.35 -53.34
C THR A 419 -17.18 1.01 -54.22
N ASN A 420 -17.65 0.25 -55.23
CA ASN A 420 -18.70 0.69 -56.16
C ASN A 420 -20.02 1.05 -55.43
N LYS A 421 -20.73 2.09 -55.91
CA LYS A 421 -21.96 2.64 -55.30
C LYS A 421 -23.02 1.59 -54.91
N ARG A 422 -23.16 0.52 -55.70
CA ARG A 422 -24.14 -0.56 -55.47
C ARG A 422 -23.78 -1.42 -54.24
N PHE A 423 -22.50 -1.74 -54.05
CA PHE A 423 -22.03 -2.53 -52.91
C PHE A 423 -21.96 -1.69 -51.63
N LYS A 424 -21.68 -0.39 -51.76
CA LYS A 424 -21.65 0.54 -50.62
C LYS A 424 -22.99 0.60 -49.87
N LYS A 425 -24.11 0.72 -50.59
CA LYS A 425 -25.45 0.71 -49.99
C LYS A 425 -25.80 -0.60 -49.29
N LEU A 426 -25.44 -1.73 -49.91
CA LEU A 426 -25.72 -3.07 -49.35
C LEU A 426 -24.93 -3.29 -48.04
N ILE A 427 -23.63 -3.00 -48.06
CA ILE A 427 -22.78 -3.19 -46.88
C ILE A 427 -23.18 -2.22 -45.77
N GLN A 428 -23.54 -0.97 -46.11
CA GLN A 428 -24.02 0.00 -45.13
C GLN A 428 -25.32 -0.46 -44.45
N SER A 429 -26.30 -0.96 -45.22
CA SER A 429 -27.54 -1.47 -44.62
C SER A 429 -27.31 -2.70 -43.73
N GLN A 430 -26.37 -3.58 -44.12
CA GLN A 430 -25.99 -4.74 -43.31
C GLN A 430 -25.25 -4.33 -42.03
N LEU A 431 -24.40 -3.31 -42.11
CA LEU A 431 -23.68 -2.76 -40.95
C LEU A 431 -24.65 -2.11 -39.97
N GLU A 432 -25.64 -1.37 -40.46
CA GLU A 432 -26.72 -0.78 -39.65
C GLU A 432 -27.62 -1.85 -38.99
N GLN A 433 -27.99 -2.90 -39.74
CA GLN A 433 -28.71 -4.05 -39.18
C GLN A 433 -27.90 -4.79 -38.12
N TRP A 434 -26.60 -4.97 -38.34
CA TRP A 434 -25.72 -5.57 -37.36
C TRP A 434 -25.58 -4.71 -36.10
N ILE A 435 -25.33 -3.40 -36.24
CA ILE A 435 -25.23 -2.44 -35.12
C ILE A 435 -26.55 -2.40 -34.33
N SER A 436 -27.70 -2.37 -35.01
CA SER A 436 -29.00 -2.38 -34.35
C SER A 436 -29.29 -3.69 -33.61
N GLY A 437 -28.71 -4.81 -34.05
CA GLY A 437 -28.76 -6.10 -33.36
C GLY A 437 -27.83 -6.24 -32.15
N LEU A 438 -26.91 -5.30 -31.92
CA LEU A 438 -25.97 -5.38 -30.80
C LEU A 438 -26.65 -5.05 -29.45
N PRO A 439 -26.18 -5.67 -28.34
CA PRO A 439 -26.57 -5.29 -26.98
C PRO A 439 -26.28 -3.81 -26.66
N SER A 440 -27.11 -3.20 -25.80
CA SER A 440 -27.07 -1.77 -25.46
C SER A 440 -25.73 -1.29 -24.92
N TYR A 441 -25.05 -2.13 -24.14
CA TYR A 441 -23.74 -1.81 -23.57
C TYR A 441 -22.63 -1.77 -24.64
N ILE A 442 -22.75 -2.51 -25.74
CA ILE A 442 -21.79 -2.48 -26.86
C ILE A 442 -22.04 -1.24 -27.74
N LYS A 443 -23.31 -0.91 -27.98
CA LYS A 443 -23.72 0.28 -28.74
C LYS A 443 -23.17 1.59 -28.14
N ALA A 444 -23.05 1.66 -26.81
CA ALA A 444 -22.51 2.83 -26.10
C ALA A 444 -21.04 3.16 -26.45
N TYR A 445 -20.30 2.20 -27.01
CA TYR A 445 -18.91 2.38 -27.42
C TYR A 445 -18.74 2.66 -28.92
N LEU A 446 -19.84 2.63 -29.69
CA LEU A 446 -19.81 2.92 -31.13
C LEU A 446 -20.16 4.40 -31.34
N PRO A 447 -19.27 5.22 -31.91
CA PRO A 447 -19.61 6.60 -32.26
C PRO A 447 -20.65 6.57 -33.37
N ILE A 448 -21.92 6.83 -33.01
CA ILE A 448 -22.98 7.02 -33.99
C ILE A 448 -22.71 8.38 -34.65
N SER A 449 -22.02 8.34 -35.80
CA SER A 449 -22.15 9.36 -36.84
C SER A 449 -22.53 8.66 -38.13
N LEU A 450 -23.67 7.98 -38.11
CA LEU A 450 -24.42 7.80 -39.34
C LEU A 450 -25.07 9.15 -39.59
N CYS A 451 -24.51 9.92 -40.51
CA CYS A 451 -25.13 11.15 -40.99
C CYS A 451 -26.57 10.83 -41.36
N GLU A 452 -27.53 11.38 -40.60
CA GLU A 452 -28.89 11.54 -41.09
C GLU A 452 -28.76 12.31 -42.42
N SER A 453 -29.20 11.66 -43.49
CA SER A 453 -29.42 12.29 -44.79
C SER A 453 -30.92 12.45 -44.97
#